data_AF-A0A259CBS4-F1
#
_entry.id   AF-A0A259CBS4-F1
#
_cell.length_a   1.000
_cell.length_b   1.000
_cell.length_c   1.000
_cell.angle_alpha   90.00
_cell.angle_beta   90.00
_cell.angle_gamma   90.00
#
_symmetry.space_group_name_H-M   'P 1'
#
loop_
_entity.id
_entity.type
_entity.pdbx_description
1 polymer ?
#
loop_
_entity_poly.entity_id
_entity_poly.type
_entity_poly.pdbx_seq_one_letter_code
_entity_poly.pdbx_strand_id
1 'polypeptide(L)' 'MTEFFMGLGLSYEMAWGLSTICGILLIAFPLMLGVAMIIYADRKIWAAMALRKGPNVVGPLG' A
#
# COMPACT_ATOMS: atom_id res chain seq x y z
N MET A 1 12.16 15.36 6.11
CA MET A 1 12.24 14.81 4.74
C MET A 1 12.84 15.84 3.79
N THR A 2 12.37 17.08 3.77
CA THR A 2 13.01 18.21 3.05
C THR A 2 14.50 18.38 3.33
N GLU A 3 14.92 18.42 4.59
CA GLU A 3 16.35 18.52 4.98
C GLU A 3 17.21 17.37 4.43
N PHE A 4 16.65 16.16 4.36
CA PHE A 4 17.33 14.99 3.79
C PHE A 4 17.54 15.16 2.28
N PHE A 5 16.54 15.66 1.56
CA PHE A 5 16.65 15.91 0.12
C PHE A 5 17.55 17.11 -0.20
N MET A 6 17.59 18.13 0.67
CA MET A 6 18.54 19.24 0.55
C MET A 6 19.99 18.79 0.82
N GLY A 7 20.21 17.88 1.77
CA GLY A 7 21.51 17.26 2.01
C GLY A 7 22.04 16.42 0.83
N LEU A 8 21.15 15.99 -0.07
CA LEU A 8 21.50 15.33 -1.34
C LEU A 8 21.80 16.32 -2.49
N GLY A 9 21.76 17.63 -2.23
CA GLY A 9 22.10 18.68 -3.20
C GLY A 9 20.94 19.22 -4.03
N LEU A 10 19.68 18.94 -3.66
CA LEU A 10 18.50 19.49 -4.34
C LEU A 10 18.19 20.91 -3.88
N SER A 11 17.67 21.74 -4.79
CA SER A 11 17.12 23.06 -4.44
C SER A 11 15.92 22.92 -3.48
N TYR A 12 15.69 23.94 -2.65
CA TYR A 12 14.62 23.92 -1.64
C TYR A 12 13.24 23.60 -2.23
N GLU A 13 12.90 24.19 -3.37
CA GLU A 13 11.61 23.97 -4.05
C GLU A 13 11.43 22.51 -4.48
N MET A 14 12.49 21.91 -5.05
CA MET A 14 12.46 20.52 -5.49
C MET A 14 12.45 19.54 -4.31
N ALA A 15 13.23 19.82 -3.28
CA ALA A 15 13.29 19.03 -2.06
C ALA A 15 11.93 19.03 -1.33
N TRP A 16 11.23 20.16 -1.32
CA TRP A 16 9.89 20.29 -0.75
C TRP A 16 8.84 19.50 -1.53
N GLY A 17 8.83 19.63 -2.86
CA GLY A 17 7.90 18.90 -3.71
C GLY A 17 8.07 17.38 -3.58
N LEU A 18 9.31 16.90 -3.68
CA LEU A 18 9.61 15.47 -3.60
C LEU A 18 9.31 14.89 -2.20
N SER A 19 9.66 15.63 -1.15
CA SER A 19 9.37 15.26 0.24
C SER A 19 7.87 15.06 0.46
N THR A 20 7.04 15.95 -0.10
CA THR A 20 5.59 15.89 0.06
C THR A 20 5.00 14.68 -0.66
N ILE A 21 5.42 14.44 -1.90
CA ILE A 21 4.97 13.28 -2.68
C ILE A 21 5.37 11.97 -2.00
N CYS A 22 6.61 11.86 -1.53
CA CYS A 22 7.07 10.68 -0.78
C CYS A 22 6.25 10.45 0.49
N GLY A 23 5.92 11.51 1.23
CA GLY A 23 5.06 11.41 2.42
C GLY A 23 3.67 10.89 2.10
N ILE A 24 3.05 11.40 1.03
CA ILE A 24 1.72 10.95 0.57
C ILE A 24 1.77 9.47 0.18
N LEU A 25 2.72 9.08 -0.66
CA LEU A 25 2.85 7.68 -1.12
C LEU A 25 3.12 6.72 0.02
N LEU A 26 3.93 7.12 1.00
CA LEU A 26 4.27 6.29 2.16
C LEU A 26 3.03 5.97 3.03
N ILE A 27 2.03 6.85 3.06
CA ILE A 27 0.77 6.59 3.78
C ILE A 27 -0.26 5.92 2.86
N ALA A 28 -0.44 6.44 1.65
CA ALA A 28 -1.46 5.97 0.71
C ALA A 28 -1.22 4.53 0.26
N PHE A 29 0.03 4.15 0.01
CA PHE A 29 0.35 2.81 -0.48
C PHE A 29 0.00 1.68 0.52
N PRO A 30 0.46 1.70 1.79
CA PRO A 30 0.06 0.68 2.76
C PRO A 30 -1.43 0.72 3.09
N LEU A 31 -2.07 1.88 3.02
CA LEU A 31 -3.53 1.99 3.21
C LEU A 31 -4.29 1.22 2.11
N MET A 32 -3.94 1.45 0.85
CA MET A 32 -4.56 0.75 -0.29
C MET A 32 -4.27 -0.76 -0.26
N LEU A 33 -3.06 -1.16 0.11
CA LEU A 33 -2.72 -2.56 0.31
C LEU A 33 -3.51 -3.19 1.47
N GLY A 34 -3.67 -2.47 2.59
CA GLY A 34 -4.47 -2.92 3.72
C GLY A 34 -5.92 -3.19 3.33
N VAL A 35 -6.53 -2.26 2.59
CA VAL A 35 -7.90 -2.43 2.06
C VAL A 35 -7.98 -3.65 1.13
N ALA A 36 -7.03 -3.82 0.22
CA ALA A 36 -6.99 -4.98 -0.68
C ALA A 36 -6.90 -6.31 0.10
N MET A 37 -6.06 -6.36 1.13
CA MET A 37 -5.88 -7.55 1.98
C MET A 37 -7.12 -7.85 2.83
N ILE A 38 -7.81 -6.82 3.34
CA ILE A 38 -9.05 -7.00 4.10
C ILE A 38 -10.14 -7.62 3.21
N ILE A 39 -10.31 -7.13 1.97
CA ILE A 39 -11.32 -7.67 1.03
C ILE A 39 -10.96 -9.10 0.59
N TYR A 40 -9.68 -9.43 0.47
CA TYR A 40 -9.24 -10.79 0.23
C TYR A 40 -9.56 -11.71 1.42
N ALA A 41 -9.26 -11.27 2.64
CA ALA A 41 -9.49 -12.03 3.86
C ALA A 41 -10.98 -12.27 4.11
N ASP A 42 -11.82 -11.26 3.95
CA ASP A 42 -13.28 -11.39 4.08
C ASP A 42 -13.81 -12.55 3.22
N ARG A 43 -13.52 -12.53 1.91
CA ARG A 43 -13.94 -13.59 0.97
C ARG A 43 -13.44 -14.98 1.36
N LYS A 44 -12.23 -15.08 1.94
CA LYS A 44 -11.63 -16.34 2.36
C LYS A 44 -12.27 -16.87 3.65
N ILE A 45 -12.58 -15.99 4.60
CA ILE A 45 -13.23 -16.35 5.87
C ILE A 45 -14.66 -16.86 5.61
N TRP A 46 -15.44 -16.18 4.77
CA TRP A 46 -16.78 -16.63 4.40
C TRP A 46 -16.78 -17.97 3.67
N ALA A 47 -15.79 -18.22 2.82
CA ALA A 47 -15.64 -19.50 2.15
C ALA A 47 -15.31 -20.64 3.13
N ALA A 48 -14.41 -20.37 4.09
CA ALA A 48 -14.07 -21.32 5.14
C ALA A 48 -15.27 -21.65 6.04
N MET A 49 -16.07 -20.65 6.43
CA MET A 49 -17.29 -20.88 7.22
C MET A 49 -18.32 -21.74 6.49
N ALA A 50 -18.47 -21.55 5.17
CA ALA A 50 -19.40 -22.30 4.34
C ALA A 50 -18.83 -23.61 3.77
N LEU A 51 -17.66 -24.06 4.24
CA LEU A 51 -16.97 -25.27 3.76
C LEU A 51 -16.82 -25.33 2.23
N ARG A 52 -16.61 -24.17 1.59
CA ARG A 52 -16.37 -24.05 0.14
C ARG A 52 -15.00 -23.44 -0.12
N LYS A 53 -14.49 -23.60 -1.34
CA LYS A 53 -13.23 -22.93 -1.73
C LYS A 53 -13.50 -21.45 -1.96
N GLY A 54 -12.67 -20.61 -1.32
CA GLY A 54 -12.63 -19.17 -1.57
C GLY A 54 -11.92 -18.86 -2.90
N PRO A 55 -11.52 -17.61 -3.12
CA PRO A 55 -10.70 -17.26 -4.30
C PRO A 55 -9.46 -18.17 -4.36
N ASN A 56 -9.28 -18.89 -5.48
CA ASN A 56 -8.25 -19.93 -5.66
C ASN A 56 -7.68 -19.95 -7.10
N VAL A 57 -7.87 -18.89 -7.88
CA VAL A 57 -7.60 -18.92 -9.34
C VAL A 57 -6.94 -17.64 -9.86
N VAL A 58 -6.86 -16.58 -9.05
CA VAL A 58 -6.37 -15.27 -9.45
C VAL A 58 -4.96 -14.95 -8.88
N GLY A 59 -4.33 -15.87 -8.13
CA GLY A 59 -2.93 -15.76 -7.69
C GLY A 59 -2.42 -16.97 -6.89
N PRO A 60 -1.15 -16.95 -6.40
CA PRO A 60 -0.53 -18.09 -5.68
C PRO A 60 -1.26 -18.53 -4.41
N LEU A 61 -1.99 -17.61 -3.77
CA LEU A 61 -2.78 -17.88 -2.56
C LEU A 61 -4.29 -17.70 -2.77
N GLY A 62 -4.73 -17.39 -3.99
CA GLY A 62 -6.12 -17.09 -4.26
C GLY A 62 -6.34 -16.05 -5.31
#